data_AF-A0A7W1M123-F1
#
_entry.id   AF-A0A7W1M123-F1
#
_cell.length_a   1.000
_cell.length_b   1.000
_cell.length_c   1.000
_cell.angle_alpha   90.00
_cell.angle_beta   90.00
_cell.angle_gamma   90.00
#
_symmetry.space_group_name_H-M   'P 1'
#
loop_
_entity.id
_entity.type
_entity.pdbx_description
1 polymer ?
#
loop_
_entity_poly.entity_id
_entity_poly.type
_entity_poly.pdbx_seq_one_letter_code
_entity_poly.pdbx_strand_id
1 'polypeptide(L)' 'MPKVSCEQCFFRVNLLCALAVDEPCSTFRPHEAQLKPPPQLRFVFRAERRTRAAWAFPSAQEQAALHV' A
#
# COMPACT_ATOMS: atom_id res chain seq x y z
N MET A 1 -11.74 25.50 -21.29
CA MET A 1 -11.36 24.09 -21.08
C MET A 1 -12.63 23.30 -20.81
N PRO A 2 -12.88 22.17 -21.49
CA PRO A 2 -14.05 21.34 -21.21
C PRO A 2 -14.02 20.89 -19.74
N LYS A 3 -15.18 20.87 -19.08
CA LYS A 3 -15.32 20.44 -17.69
C LYS A 3 -15.22 18.91 -17.65
N VAL A 4 -14.26 18.39 -16.91
CA VAL A 4 -14.05 16.94 -16.76
C VAL A 4 -15.22 16.33 -15.99
N SER A 5 -15.70 15.15 -16.39
CA SER A 5 -16.78 14.41 -15.71
C SER A 5 -16.42 12.94 -15.50
N CYS A 6 -17.12 12.25 -14.59
CA CYS A 6 -16.90 10.82 -14.38
C CYS A 6 -17.28 9.98 -15.60
N GLU A 7 -18.11 10.50 -16.50
CA GLU A 7 -18.49 9.81 -17.74
C GLU A 7 -17.29 9.54 -18.66
N GLN A 8 -16.21 10.33 -18.53
CA GLN A 8 -14.95 10.12 -19.25
C GLN A 8 -13.91 9.36 -18.41
N CYS A 9 -14.28 8.85 -17.24
CA CYS A 9 -13.38 8.09 -16.38
C CYS A 9 -13.20 6.66 -16.92
N PHE A 10 -11.95 6.20 -16.97
CA PHE A 10 -11.59 4.81 -17.27
C PHE A 10 -12.48 3.82 -16.49
N PHE A 11 -12.68 4.04 -15.19
CA PHE A 11 -13.48 3.13 -14.38
C PHE A 11 -14.97 3.13 -14.74
N ARG A 12 -15.56 4.30 -15.09
CA ARG A 12 -17.00 4.38 -15.46
C ARG A 12 -17.26 3.70 -16.80
N VAL A 13 -16.44 4.03 -17.80
CA VAL A 13 -16.56 3.45 -19.16
C VAL A 13 -16.43 1.93 -19.14
N ASN A 14 -15.61 1.40 -18.23
CA ASN A 14 -15.43 -0.05 -18.06
C ASN A 14 -16.38 -0.69 -17.03
N LEU A 15 -17.37 0.04 -16.50
CA LEU A 15 -18.31 -0.44 -15.47
C LEU A 15 -17.64 -0.93 -14.16
N LEU A 16 -16.47 -0.36 -13.85
CA LEU A 16 -15.65 -0.66 -12.66
C LEU A 16 -15.68 0.48 -11.62
N CYS A 17 -16.41 1.56 -11.87
CA CYS A 17 -16.45 2.69 -10.94
C CYS A 17 -17.34 2.37 -9.74
N ALA A 18 -16.77 2.43 -8.54
CA ALA A 18 -17.50 2.20 -7.30
C ALA A 18 -18.46 3.35 -6.93
N LEU A 19 -18.35 4.51 -7.59
CA LEU A 19 -19.09 5.72 -7.24
C LEU A 19 -20.14 6.06 -8.31
N ALA A 20 -21.33 6.45 -7.88
CA ALA A 20 -22.44 6.91 -8.71
C ALA A 20 -22.52 8.45 -8.70
N VAL A 21 -21.43 9.11 -9.10
CA VAL A 21 -21.32 10.58 -9.20
C VAL A 21 -21.07 11.02 -10.64
N ASP A 22 -21.57 12.20 -11.02
CA ASP A 22 -21.37 12.78 -12.35
C ASP A 22 -20.07 13.61 -12.43
N GLU A 23 -19.64 14.17 -11.31
CA GLU A 23 -18.36 14.87 -11.18
C GLU A 23 -17.17 13.90 -11.17
N PRO A 24 -15.95 14.34 -11.52
CA PRO A 24 -14.76 13.48 -11.50
C PRO A 24 -14.62 12.78 -10.15
N CYS A 25 -14.68 11.45 -10.16
CA CYS A 25 -14.55 10.66 -8.95
C CYS A 25 -13.14 10.77 -8.33
N SER A 26 -12.99 10.42 -7.05
CA SER A 26 -11.71 10.50 -6.33
C SER A 26 -10.60 9.63 -6.96
N THR A 27 -10.99 8.63 -7.76
CA THR A 27 -10.08 7.77 -8.51
C THR A 27 -10.02 8.10 -10.01
N PHE A 28 -10.53 9.27 -10.43
CA PHE A 28 -10.63 9.63 -11.85
C PHE A 28 -9.31 9.39 -12.61
N ARG A 29 -9.43 8.68 -13.73
CA ARG A 29 -8.37 8.49 -14.72
C ARG A 29 -9.00 8.74 -16.09
N PRO A 30 -8.39 9.54 -16.97
CA PRO A 30 -8.86 9.67 -18.35
C PRO A 30 -9.05 8.29 -19.00
N HIS A 31 -10.04 8.14 -19.88
CA HIS A 31 -10.33 6.86 -20.52
C HIS A 31 -9.13 6.30 -21.31
N GLU A 32 -8.36 7.19 -21.94
CA GLU A 32 -7.12 6.92 -22.65
C GLU A 32 -5.90 6.65 -21.75
N ALA A 33 -6.05 6.72 -20.43
CA ALA A 33 -4.95 6.48 -19.50
C ALA A 33 -4.53 5.01 -19.47
N GLN A 34 -3.23 4.76 -19.57
CA GLN A 34 -2.68 3.43 -19.34
C GLN A 34 -2.57 3.16 -17.83
N LEU A 35 -3.30 2.16 -17.33
CA LEU A 35 -3.23 1.74 -15.93
C LEU A 35 -2.00 0.86 -15.68
N LYS A 36 -0.81 1.46 -15.74
CA LYS A 36 0.43 0.78 -15.39
C LYS A 36 0.80 1.07 -13.93
N PRO A 37 0.79 0.07 -13.04
CA PRO A 37 1.28 0.29 -11.68
C PRO A 37 2.77 0.67 -11.72
N PRO A 38 3.23 1.54 -10.81
CA PRO A 38 4.65 1.82 -10.68
C PRO A 38 5.40 0.52 -10.33
N PRO A 39 6.69 0.40 -10.68
CA PRO A 39 7.51 -0.72 -10.25
C PRO A 39 7.45 -0.87 -8.73
N GLN A 40 7.03 -2.05 -8.26
CA GLN A 40 7.01 -2.34 -6.84
C GLN A 40 8.45 -2.34 -6.30
N LEU A 41 8.65 -1.79 -5.10
CA LEU A 41 9.93 -1.92 -4.40
C LEU A 41 10.28 -3.39 -4.20
N ARG A 42 11.55 -3.74 -4.41
CA ARG A 42 12.05 -5.10 -4.21
C ARG A 42 12.71 -5.21 -2.84
N PHE A 43 12.47 -6.32 -2.14
CA PHE A 43 13.21 -6.64 -0.93
C PHE A 43 14.69 -6.86 -1.27
N VAL A 44 15.57 -6.14 -0.58
CA VAL A 44 17.02 -6.36 -0.62
C VAL A 44 17.43 -6.99 0.70
N PHE A 45 17.64 -8.31 0.69
CA PHE A 45 18.13 -9.02 1.86
C PHE A 45 19.62 -8.72 2.04
N ARG A 46 20.01 -8.15 3.19
CA ARG A 46 21.42 -8.02 3.57
C ARG A 46 21.95 -9.39 3.99
N ALA A 47 22.95 -9.90 3.27
CA ALA A 47 23.58 -11.19 3.54
C ALA A 47 24.52 -11.18 4.78
N GLU A 48 24.79 -10.01 5.36
CA GLU A 48 25.56 -9.91 6.58
C GLU A 48 24.66 -10.25 7.78
N ARG A 49 24.78 -11.50 8.24
CA ARG A 49 24.02 -12.00 9.37
C ARG A 49 24.33 -11.14 10.60
N ARG A 50 23.41 -10.24 10.98
CA ARG A 50 23.21 -9.96 12.41
C ARG A 50 22.58 -11.20 13.02
N THR A 51 23.38 -12.24 13.27
CA THR A 51 22.96 -13.42 14.06
C THR A 51 22.64 -13.05 15.51
N ARG A 52 22.95 -11.81 15.91
CA ARG A 52 22.74 -11.31 17.25
C ARG A 52 21.63 -10.26 17.22
N ALA A 53 20.56 -10.52 17.97
CA ALA A 53 19.52 -9.54 18.21
C ALA A 53 20.13 -8.30 18.88
N ALA A 54 19.65 -7.11 18.51
CA ALA A 54 20.05 -5.86 19.18
C ALA A 54 19.63 -5.83 20.66
N TRP A 55 18.65 -6.66 21.01
CA TRP A 55 18.10 -6.83 22.34
C TRP A 55 17.86 -8.32 22.61
N ALA A 56 18.22 -8.79 23.80
CA ALA A 56 17.89 -10.13 24.28
C ALA A 56 16.79 -10.02 25.33
N PHE A 57 15.78 -10.89 25.25
CA PHE A 57 14.78 -10.99 26.31
C PHE A 57 15.44 -11.55 27.58
N PRO A 58 15.02 -11.09 28.78
CA PRO A 58 15.37 -11.74 30.03
C PRO A 58 15.07 -13.23 29.96
N SER A 59 15.98 -14.04 30.49
CA SER A 59 15.79 -15.47 30.67
C SER A 59 14.61 -15.75 31.62
N ALA A 60 14.08 -16.97 31.55
CA ALA A 60 13.04 -17.41 32.48
C ALA A 60 13.47 -17.28 33.96
N GLN A 61 14.77 -17.47 34.24
CA GLN A 61 15.33 -17.30 35.59
C GLN A 61 15.35 -15.84 36.04
N GLU A 62 15.77 -14.92 35.17
CA GLU A 62 15.74 -13.47 35.45
C GLU A 62 14.30 -12.99 35.67
N GLN A 63 13.36 -13.49 34.87
CA GLN A 63 11.94 -13.16 35.05
C GLN A 63 11.43 -13.69 36.39
N ALA A 64 11.77 -14.92 36.77
CA ALA A 64 11.33 -15.52 38.04
C ALA A 64 11.84 -14.74 39.26
N ALA A 65 13.08 -14.25 39.23
CA ALA A 65 13.69 -13.50 40.33
C ALA A 65 12.99 -12.16 40.66
N LEU A 66 12.17 -11.63 39.74
CA LEU A 66 11.41 -10.40 39.96
C LEU A 66 10.08 -10.61 40.70
N HIS A 67 9.63 -11.86 40.84
CA HIS A 67 8.34 -12.23 41.47
C HIS A 67 8.53 -13.06 42.74
N VAL A 68 9.68 -12.92 43.40
CA VAL A 68 10.03 -13.53 44.70
C VAL A 68 10.28 -12.42 45.72
#